data_AF-A0A662AJ49-F1
#
_entry.id   AF-A0A662AJ49-F1
#
_cell.length_a   1.000
_cell.length_b   1.000
_cell.length_c   1.000
_cell.angle_alpha   90.00
_cell.angle_beta   90.00
_cell.angle_gamma   90.00
#
_symmetry.space_group_name_H-M   'P 1'
#
loop_
_entity.id
_entity.type
_entity.pdbx_description
1 polymer ?
#
loop_
_entity_poly.entity_id
_entity_poly.type
_entity_poly.pdbx_seq_one_letter_code
_entity_poly.pdbx_strand_id
1 'polypeptide(L)' 'MGILDTAALKSKIDESGSFLYTIPLAFNFRPDLIAQEFYGSGKLYWVINYINDINDSPEGFYTSRVIKIPDPKRISEMV' A
#
# COMPACT_ATOMS: atom_id res chain seq x y z
N MET A 1 -27.43 -2.54 2.57
CA MET A 1 -26.51 -1.42 2.28
C MET A 1 -25.21 -1.78 2.95
N GLY A 2 -24.32 -2.45 2.22
CA GLY A 2 -23.10 -3.04 2.79
C GLY A 2 -22.12 -1.93 3.13
N ILE A 3 -21.96 -1.66 4.42
CA ILE A 3 -20.81 -0.90 4.89
C ILE A 3 -19.60 -1.75 4.53
N LEU A 4 -18.73 -1.23 3.68
CA LEU A 4 -17.40 -1.78 3.52
C LEU A 4 -16.75 -1.63 4.89
N ASP A 5 -16.67 -2.71 5.67
CA ASP A 5 -16.03 -2.74 6.99
C ASP A 5 -14.53 -2.45 6.81
N THR A 6 -14.21 -1.17 6.74
CA THR A 6 -12.86 -0.61 6.62
C THR A 6 -11.93 -1.14 7.71
N ALA A 7 -12.50 -1.46 8.89
CA ALA A 7 -11.83 -2.11 10.00
C ALA A 7 -11.50 -3.59 9.75
N ALA A 8 -12.43 -4.36 9.16
CA ALA A 8 -12.18 -5.76 8.82
C ALA A 8 -11.09 -5.89 7.73
N LEU A 9 -11.05 -4.92 6.81
CA LEU A 9 -10.00 -4.79 5.81
C LEU A 9 -8.62 -4.67 6.45
N LYS A 10 -8.48 -3.78 7.45
CA LYS A 10 -7.22 -3.53 8.15
C LYS A 10 -6.76 -4.78 8.90
N SER A 11 -7.67 -5.46 9.59
CA SER A 11 -7.37 -6.69 10.35
C SER A 11 -6.95 -7.86 9.45
N LYS A 12 -7.63 -8.07 8.32
CA LYS A 12 -7.28 -9.14 7.37
C LYS A 12 -5.87 -8.95 6.78
N ILE A 13 -5.50 -7.71 6.50
CA ILE A 13 -4.21 -7.38 5.91
C ILE A 13 -3.08 -7.52 6.93
N ASP A 14 -3.33 -7.19 8.20
CA ASP A 14 -2.36 -7.34 9.29
C ASP A 14 -2.06 -8.81 9.60
N GLU A 15 -3.09 -9.67 9.64
CA GLU A 15 -2.95 -11.11 9.88
C GLU A 15 -2.39 -11.91 8.69
N SER A 16 -2.52 -11.41 7.45
CA SER A 16 -2.34 -12.24 6.23
C SER A 16 -1.07 -11.96 5.41
N GLY A 17 -0.03 -11.39 6.00
CA GLY A 17 1.29 -11.31 5.36
C GLY A 17 1.53 -10.02 4.59
N SER A 18 1.50 -8.89 5.31
CA SER A 18 2.15 -7.67 4.82
C SER A 18 3.59 -7.64 5.28
N PHE A 19 4.49 -7.13 4.42
CA PHE A 19 5.90 -6.97 4.76
C PHE A 19 6.26 -5.49 4.87
N LEU A 20 7.31 -5.22 5.63
CA LEU A 20 7.90 -3.90 5.75
C LEU A 20 8.87 -3.67 4.60
N TYR A 21 8.67 -2.57 3.88
CA TYR A 21 9.50 -2.15 2.79
C TYR A 21 10.10 -0.78 3.09
N THR A 22 11.42 -0.65 2.92
CA THR A 22 12.09 0.64 3.06
C THR A 22 12.19 1.30 1.71
N ILE A 23 11.66 2.52 1.57
CA ILE A 23 11.66 3.25 0.30
C ILE A 23 13.11 3.63 -0.06
N PRO A 24 13.67 3.09 -1.17
CA PRO A 24 14.97 3.52 -1.68
C PRO A 24 14.84 4.91 -2.34
N LEU A 25 15.97 5.62 -2.47
CA LEU A 25 16.02 6.96 -3.07
C LEU A 25 15.42 7.00 -4.48
N ALA A 26 15.53 5.91 -5.24
CA ALA A 26 14.95 5.78 -6.57
C ALA A 26 13.41 5.90 -6.62
N PHE A 27 12.73 5.63 -5.49
CA PHE A 27 11.27 5.68 -5.37
C PHE A 27 10.78 6.86 -4.50
N ASN A 28 11.65 7.82 -4.23
CA ASN A 28 11.32 9.02 -3.47
C ASN A 28 10.21 9.82 -4.16
N PHE A 29 9.14 10.10 -3.41
CA PHE A 29 7.93 10.78 -3.86
C PHE A 29 7.23 10.12 -5.05
N ARG A 30 7.44 8.81 -5.26
CA ARG A 30 6.90 8.07 -6.40
C ARG A 30 6.17 6.79 -5.95
N PRO A 31 5.01 6.94 -5.29
CA PRO A 31 4.22 5.78 -4.86
C PRO A 31 3.72 4.93 -6.03
N ASP A 32 3.53 5.52 -7.22
CA ASP A 32 3.18 4.80 -8.44
C ASP A 32 4.23 3.76 -8.82
N LEU A 33 5.53 4.06 -8.66
CA LEU A 33 6.61 3.14 -8.99
C LEU A 33 6.65 1.98 -8.01
N ILE A 34 6.45 2.26 -6.73
CA ILE A 34 6.35 1.24 -5.68
C ILE A 34 5.18 0.30 -6.00
N ALA A 35 4.01 0.87 -6.32
CA ALA A 35 2.84 0.07 -6.67
C ALA A 35 3.03 -0.72 -7.98
N GLN A 36 3.76 -0.17 -8.96
CA GLN A 36 4.10 -0.88 -10.18
C GLN A 36 5.03 -2.07 -9.93
N GLU A 37 6.04 -1.92 -9.08
CA GLU A 37 6.98 -2.99 -8.72
C GLU A 37 6.27 -4.12 -7.95
N PHE A 38 5.38 -3.80 -7.01
CA PHE A 38 4.74 -4.79 -6.14
C PHE A 38 3.46 -5.40 -6.71
N TYR A 39 2.63 -4.59 -7.37
CA TYR A 39 1.33 -5.05 -7.89
C TYR A 39 1.29 -5.15 -9.41
N GLY A 40 2.37 -4.81 -10.13
CA GLY A 40 2.39 -4.72 -11.59
C GLY A 40 1.60 -3.55 -12.16
N SER A 41 0.99 -2.71 -11.31
CA SER A 41 0.15 -1.58 -11.72
C SER A 41 0.34 -0.40 -10.77
N GLY A 42 0.86 0.71 -11.33
CA GLY A 42 1.03 1.94 -10.56
C GLY A 42 -0.29 2.49 -10.02
N LYS A 43 -1.43 2.17 -10.63
CA LYS A 43 -2.77 2.60 -10.20
C LYS A 43 -3.19 2.08 -8.83
N LEU A 44 -2.50 1.09 -8.27
CA LEU A 44 -2.79 0.50 -6.96
C LEU A 44 -2.08 1.21 -5.80
N TYR A 45 -1.45 2.37 -6.05
CA TYR A 45 -0.78 3.15 -5.01
C TYR A 45 -1.71 3.52 -3.84
N TRP A 46 -3.01 3.71 -4.10
CA TRP A 46 -4.01 4.04 -3.08
C TRP A 46 -4.11 2.98 -1.98
N VAL A 47 -3.81 1.71 -2.28
CA VAL A 47 -3.79 0.63 -1.29
C VAL A 47 -2.68 0.86 -0.27
N ILE A 48 -1.50 1.24 -0.76
CA ILE A 48 -0.34 1.54 0.08
C ILE A 48 -0.66 2.78 0.93
N ASN A 49 -1.27 3.81 0.34
CA ASN A 49 -1.72 5.00 1.04
C ASN A 49 -2.64 4.65 2.21
N TYR A 50 -3.68 3.86 1.92
CA TYR A 50 -4.69 3.46 2.89
C TYR A 50 -4.12 2.67 4.07
N ILE A 51 -3.20 1.74 3.83
CA ILE A 51 -2.60 0.93 4.89
C ILE A 51 -1.62 1.72 5.75
N ASN A 52 -0.87 2.63 5.12
CA ASN A 52 0.15 3.42 5.80
C ASN A 52 -0.37 4.74 6.37
N ASP A 53 -1.68 4.98 6.27
CA ASP A 53 -2.32 6.23 6.69
C ASP A 53 -1.65 7.45 6.03
N ILE A 54 -1.21 7.29 4.77
CA ILE A 54 -0.60 8.35 3.97
C ILE A 54 -1.72 9.05 3.20
N ASN A 55 -1.88 10.35 3.48
CA ASN A 55 -2.99 11.14 2.99
C ASN A 55 -2.80 11.56 1.51
N ASP A 56 -2.91 10.58 0.60
CA ASP A 56 -2.82 10.65 -0.88
C ASP A 56 -1.76 11.58 -1.48
N SER A 57 -0.77 11.97 -0.68
CA SER A 57 0.28 12.89 -1.08
C SER A 57 1.55 12.09 -1.38
N PRO A 58 2.17 12.31 -2.55
CA PRO A 58 3.45 11.69 -2.88
C PRO A 58 4.52 12.06 -1.86
N GLU A 59 4.40 13.20 -1.17
CA GLU A 59 5.31 13.64 -0.10
C GLU A 59 5.38 12.65 1.08
N GLY A 60 4.34 11.84 1.25
CA GLY A 60 4.35 10.76 2.23
C GLY A 60 5.38 9.66 1.90
N PHE A 61 5.85 9.55 0.67
CA PHE A 61 6.76 8.50 0.23
C PHE A 61 8.20 9.02 0.16
N TYR A 62 8.77 9.39 1.30
CA TYR A 62 10.16 9.85 1.34
C TYR A 62 11.16 8.70 1.54
N THR A 63 12.39 8.92 1.10
CA THR A 63 13.49 7.97 1.18
C THR A 63 13.77 7.54 2.61
N SER A 64 14.11 6.27 2.83
CA SER A 64 14.31 5.65 4.15
C SER A 64 13.06 5.56 5.02
N ARG A 65 11.88 5.98 4.53
CA ARG A 65 10.62 5.66 5.20
C ARG A 65 10.36 4.17 5.08
N VAL A 66 9.96 3.57 6.19
CA VAL A 66 9.44 2.20 6.20
C VAL A 66 7.93 2.27 5.98
N ILE A 67 7.46 1.56 4.97
CA ILE A 67 6.04 1.42 4.64
C ILE A 67 5.64 -0.07 4.66
N LYS A 68 4.38 -0.33 4.96
CA LYS A 68 3.78 -1.65 4.97
C LYS A 68 3.17 -1.92 3.59
N ILE A 69 3.62 -2.97 2.92
CA ILE A 69 3.12 -3.40 1.62
C ILE A 69 2.30 -4.70 1.82
N PRO A 70 0.99 -4.70 1.52
CA PRO A 70 0.17 -5.91 1.52
C PRO A 70 0.51 -6.83 0.34
N ASP A 71 0.26 -8.12 0.51
CA ASP A 71 0.51 -9.09 -0.55
C ASP A 71 -0.45 -8.89 -1.75
N PRO A 72 0.08 -8.79 -2.98
CA PRO A 72 -0.72 -8.55 -4.18
C PRO A 72 -1.79 -9.62 -4.44
N LYS A 73 -1.58 -10.87 -3.99
CA LYS A 73 -2.55 -11.96 -4.22
C LYS A 73 -3.89 -11.70 -3.54
N ARG A 74 -3.90 -10.96 -2.43
CA ARG A 74 -5.11 -10.61 -1.68
C ARG A 74 -5.79 -9.35 -2.21
N ILE A 75 -5.04 -8.40 -2.79
CA ILE A 75 -5.62 -7.20 -3.41
C ILE A 75 -6.54 -7.55 -4.57
N SER A 76 -6.25 -8.64 -5.30
CA SER A 76 -7.14 -9.15 -6.35
C SER A 76 -8.49 -9.67 -5.82
N GLU A 77 -8.61 -10.01 -4.53
CA GLU A 77 -9.90 -10.41 -3.91
C GLU A 77 -10.72 -9.18 -3.49
N MET A 78 -10.16 -7.98 -3.55
CA MET A 78 -10.75 -6.73 -3.06
C MET A 78 -11.22 -5.78 -4.17
N VAL A 79 -10.90 -6.10 -5.44
CA VAL A 79 -11.27 -5.34 -6.64
C VAL A 79 -12.35 -6.06 -7.44
#